data_AF-A0A1G7UZB5-F1
#
_entry.id   AF-A0A1G7UZB5-F1
#
_cell.length_a   1.000
_cell.length_b   1.000
_cell.length_c   1.000
_cell.angle_alpha   90.00
_cell.angle_beta   90.00
_cell.angle_gamma   90.00
#
_symmetry.space_group_name_H-M   'P 1'
#
loop_
_entity.id
_entity.type
_entity.pdbx_description
1 polymer ?
#
loop_
_entity_poly.entity_id
_entity_poly.type
_entity_poly.pdbx_seq_one_letter_code
_entity_poly.pdbx_strand_id
1 'polypeptide(L)'
;MQTKTITESGPDQLEELLQAARETLEKAQNYLSKDGKIYELHDWITVAEYCRRFNIPNTQTVSNWIKRGIIPAEDTVIIEELNNTRLIKAIPYQE
;
A
#
# COMPACT_ATOMS: atom_id res chain seq x y z
N MET A 1 -1.85 47.99 18.59
CA MET A 1 -2.13 46.75 17.86
C MET A 1 -0.90 46.46 17.01
N GLN A 2 -0.06 45.50 17.41
CA GLN A 2 1.19 45.20 16.71
C GLN A 2 0.95 44.04 15.74
N THR A 3 1.04 44.34 14.45
CA THR A 3 1.13 43.35 13.38
C THR A 3 2.51 42.71 13.44
N LYS A 4 2.60 41.48 13.92
CA LYS A 4 3.82 40.68 13.83
C LYS A 4 3.93 40.15 12.41
N THR A 5 4.83 40.74 11.64
CA THR A 5 5.36 40.23 10.38
C THR A 5 5.92 38.83 10.60
N ILE A 6 5.34 37.86 9.89
CA ILE A 6 5.72 36.45 9.87
C ILE A 6 6.92 36.36 8.93
N THR A 7 8.14 36.65 9.39
CA THR A 7 9.34 36.60 8.51
C THR A 7 10.56 36.06 9.25
N GLU A 8 10.38 35.22 10.27
CA GLU A 8 11.50 34.61 11.01
C GLU A 8 11.22 33.15 11.43
N SER A 9 10.52 32.38 10.61
CA SER A 9 10.47 30.92 10.77
C SER A 9 11.65 30.31 10.01
N GLY A 10 12.74 30.05 10.73
CA GLY A 10 13.98 29.48 10.19
C GLY A 10 13.82 28.11 9.53
N PRO A 11 14.86 27.63 8.80
CA PRO A 11 14.85 26.37 8.05
C PRO A 11 14.41 25.17 8.90
N ASP A 12 14.71 25.16 10.20
CA ASP A 12 14.28 24.14 11.16
C ASP A 12 12.75 23.97 11.25
N GLN A 13 11.96 25.05 11.23
CA GLN A 13 10.49 24.92 11.31
C GLN A 13 9.89 24.38 10.01
N LEU A 14 10.52 24.68 8.88
CA LEU A 14 10.13 24.14 7.58
C LEU A 14 10.50 22.66 7.48
N GLU A 15 11.67 22.26 7.98
CA GLU A 15 12.09 20.86 8.05
C GLU A 15 11.20 20.04 8.98
N GLU A 16 10.84 20.57 10.15
CA GLU A 16 9.93 19.91 11.09
C GLU A 16 8.52 19.74 10.50
N LEU A 17 8.01 20.75 9.79
CA LEU A 17 6.74 20.68 9.04
C LEU A 17 6.81 19.68 7.88
N LEU A 18 7.91 19.66 7.13
CA LEU A 18 8.12 18.71 6.03
C LEU A 18 8.26 17.28 6.54
N GLN A 19 8.90 17.08 7.69
CA GLN A 19 9.04 15.78 8.32
C GLN A 19 7.70 15.28 8.86
N ALA A 20 6.95 16.12 9.58
CA ALA A 20 5.60 15.78 10.03
C ALA A 20 4.65 15.49 8.85
N ALA A 21 4.76 16.24 7.75
CA ALA A 21 4.02 15.97 6.52
C ALA A 21 4.44 14.63 5.89
N ARG A 22 5.74 14.32 5.86
CA ARG A 22 6.26 13.02 5.37
C ARG A 22 5.75 11.86 6.21
N GLU A 23 5.83 11.96 7.53
CA GLU A 23 5.33 10.92 8.44
C GLU A 23 3.82 10.71 8.31
N THR A 24 3.06 11.80 8.09
CA THR A 24 1.62 11.74 7.85
C THR A 24 1.30 11.11 6.49
N LEU A 25 2.07 11.42 5.44
CA LEU A 25 1.94 10.82 4.13
C LEU A 25 2.36 9.34 4.12
N GLU A 26 3.39 8.97 4.88
CA GLU A 26 3.84 7.59 5.05
C GLU A 26 2.78 6.74 5.77
N LYS A 27 2.09 7.34 6.75
CA LYS A 27 0.90 6.75 7.41
C LYS A 27 -0.32 6.70 6.48
N ALA A 28 -0.49 7.66 5.58
CA ALA A 28 -1.61 7.71 4.63
C ALA A 28 -1.47 6.75 3.45
N GLN A 29 -0.25 6.29 3.12
CA GLN A 29 -0.01 5.32 2.05
C GLN A 29 -0.53 3.90 2.35
N ASN A 30 -1.09 3.64 3.54
CA ASN A 30 -1.40 2.29 4.02
C ASN A 30 -2.89 1.88 4.00
N TYR A 31 -3.77 2.68 3.37
CA TYR A 31 -5.19 2.37 3.32
C TYR A 31 -5.75 2.41 1.89
N LEU A 32 -6.00 1.23 1.32
CA LEU A 32 -6.82 1.12 0.11
C LEU A 32 -8.29 1.22 0.55
N SER A 33 -8.87 2.40 0.38
CA SER A 33 -10.27 2.63 0.72
C SER A 33 -11.14 2.18 -0.45
N LYS A 34 -11.86 1.06 -0.29
CA LYS A 34 -12.94 0.64 -1.21
C LYS A 34 -14.21 0.45 -0.40
N ASP A 35 -15.28 1.13 -0.80
CA ASP A 35 -16.65 0.97 -0.28
C ASP A 35 -16.79 1.10 1.26
N GLY A 36 -16.06 2.04 1.87
CA GLY A 36 -16.08 2.24 3.33
C GLY A 36 -15.40 1.14 4.16
N LYS A 37 -14.77 0.15 3.52
CA LYS A 37 -13.88 -0.81 4.18
C LYS A 37 -12.45 -0.32 4.08
N ILE A 38 -11.85 -0.12 5.25
CA ILE A 38 -10.43 0.10 5.41
C ILE A 38 -9.75 -1.25 5.19
N TYR A 39 -9.22 -1.48 3.99
CA TYR A 39 -8.30 -2.61 3.79
C TYR A 39 -6.92 -2.12 4.23
N GLU A 40 -6.47 -2.62 5.38
CA GLU A 40 -5.08 -2.45 5.79
C GLU A 40 -4.21 -3.07 4.69
N LEU A 41 -3.47 -2.22 3.96
CA LEU A 41 -2.53 -2.63 2.91
C LEU A 41 -1.41 -3.55 3.43
N HIS A 42 -1.32 -3.69 4.75
CA HIS A 42 -0.46 -4.65 5.42
C HIS A 42 -0.80 -6.11 5.08
N ASP A 43 -2.09 -6.42 4.93
CA ASP A 43 -2.56 -7.79 4.65
C ASP A 43 -2.78 -8.07 3.17
N TRP A 44 -3.03 -7.06 2.34
CA TRP A 44 -3.39 -7.24 0.92
C TRP A 44 -2.45 -6.47 0.00
N ILE A 45 -1.72 -7.19 -0.84
CA ILE A 45 -0.71 -6.62 -1.74
C ILE A 45 -0.99 -7.02 -3.19
N THR A 46 -0.51 -6.23 -4.15
CA THR A 46 -0.63 -6.58 -5.57
C THR A 46 0.17 -7.83 -5.90
N VAL A 47 -0.19 -8.54 -6.98
CA VAL A 47 0.60 -9.69 -7.46
C VAL A 47 2.07 -9.31 -7.70
N ALA A 48 2.33 -8.12 -8.23
CA ALA A 48 3.69 -7.64 -8.48
C ALA A 48 4.47 -7.44 -7.17
N GLU A 49 3.84 -6.84 -6.16
CA GLU A 49 4.45 -6.64 -4.84
C GLU A 49 4.64 -7.97 -4.11
N TYR A 50 3.69 -8.90 -4.24
CA TYR A 50 3.82 -10.27 -3.72
C TYR A 50 5.06 -10.96 -4.30
N CYS A 51 5.25 -10.86 -5.63
CA CYS A 51 6.44 -11.41 -6.27
C CYS A 51 7.74 -10.80 -5.73
N ARG A 52 7.76 -9.48 -5.50
CA ARG A 52 8.93 -8.80 -4.92
C ARG A 52 9.20 -9.25 -3.48
N ARG A 53 8.16 -9.28 -2.64
CA ARG A 53 8.25 -9.59 -1.22
C ARG A 53 8.67 -11.05 -0.95
N PHE A 54 8.17 -11.98 -1.75
CA PHE A 54 8.43 -13.42 -1.62
C PHE A 54 9.45 -13.95 -2.62
N ASN A 55 10.15 -13.07 -3.34
CA ASN A 55 11.15 -13.42 -4.36
C ASN A 55 10.62 -14.42 -5.42
N ILE A 56 9.34 -14.29 -5.79
CA ILE A 56 8.73 -15.11 -6.84
C ILE A 56 9.23 -14.59 -8.19
N PRO A 57 9.70 -15.46 -9.11
CA PRO A 57 10.33 -15.03 -10.35
C PRO A 57 9.40 -14.23 -11.26
N ASN A 58 8.11 -14.58 -11.31
CA ASN A 58 7.15 -13.95 -12.21
C ASN A 58 5.72 -13.97 -11.64
N THR A 59 4.90 -12.99 -12.04
CA THR A 59 3.47 -12.90 -11.71
C THR A 59 2.65 -14.06 -12.29
N GLN A 60 3.15 -14.72 -13.33
CA GLN A 60 2.52 -15.88 -13.95
C GLN A 60 2.55 -17.11 -13.03
N THR A 61 3.60 -17.29 -12.21
CA THR A 61 3.66 -18.33 -11.18
C THR A 61 2.51 -18.17 -10.20
N VAL A 62 2.29 -16.95 -9.73
CA VAL A 62 1.21 -16.62 -8.80
C VAL A 62 -0.17 -16.82 -9.44
N SER A 63 -0.31 -16.45 -10.73
CA SER A 63 -1.53 -16.72 -11.50
C SER A 63 -1.82 -18.22 -11.61
N ASN A 64 -0.78 -19.04 -11.79
CA ASN A 64 -0.91 -20.50 -11.81
C ASN A 64 -1.24 -21.06 -10.42
N TRP A 65 -0.70 -20.50 -9.34
CA TRP A 65 -1.05 -20.89 -7.97
C TRP A 65 -2.52 -20.68 -7.67
N ILE A 66 -3.10 -19.56 -8.12
CA ILE A 66 -4.53 -19.30 -7.98
C ILE A 66 -5.34 -20.31 -8.80
N LYS A 67 -4.93 -20.61 -10.04
CA LYS A 67 -5.61 -21.63 -10.88
C LYS A 67 -5.52 -23.05 -10.29
N ARG A 68 -4.40 -23.38 -9.64
CA ARG A 68 -4.16 -24.68 -8.98
C ARG A 68 -4.83 -24.77 -7.61
N GLY A 69 -5.32 -23.66 -7.04
CA GLY A 69 -5.90 -23.61 -5.71
C GLY A 69 -4.87 -23.58 -4.56
N ILE A 70 -3.58 -23.36 -4.86
CA ILE A 70 -2.53 -23.11 -3.85
C ILE A 70 -2.82 -21.80 -3.12
N ILE A 71 -3.22 -20.78 -3.89
CA ILE A 71 -3.81 -19.57 -3.34
C ILE A 71 -5.33 -19.74 -3.45
N PRO A 72 -6.06 -19.84 -2.32
CA PRO A 72 -7.51 -19.96 -2.36
C PRO A 72 -8.14 -18.68 -2.91
N ALA A 73 -9.29 -18.79 -3.57
CA ALA A 73 -9.99 -17.65 -4.14
C ALA A 73 -10.37 -16.60 -3.07
N GLU A 74 -10.59 -17.05 -1.83
CA GLU A 74 -10.87 -16.22 -0.65
C GLU A 74 -9.72 -15.27 -0.31
N ASP A 75 -8.48 -15.67 -0.60
CA ASP A 75 -7.28 -14.85 -0.39
C ASP A 75 -6.90 -14.03 -1.64
N THR A 76 -7.83 -13.90 -2.60
CA THR A 76 -7.68 -13.04 -3.77
C THR A 76 -8.83 -12.05 -3.86
N VAL A 77 -8.53 -10.78 -4.14
CA VAL A 77 -9.56 -9.78 -4.43
C VAL A 77 -9.23 -9.03 -5.70
N ILE A 78 -10.25 -8.77 -6.52
CA ILE A 78 -10.11 -8.01 -7.76
C ILE A 78 -10.68 -6.61 -7.51
N ILE A 79 -9.85 -5.60 -7.72
CA ILE A 79 -10.25 -4.21 -7.61
C ILE A 79 -10.52 -3.68 -9.01
N GLU A 80 -11.79 -3.73 -9.44
CA GLU A 80 -12.24 -3.26 -10.75
C GLU A 80 -11.91 -1.77 -10.97
N GLU A 81 -12.03 -0.96 -9.92
CA GLU A 81 -11.70 0.49 -9.91
C GLU A 81 -10.21 0.79 -10.16
N LEU A 82 -9.33 -0.18 -9.92
CA LEU A 82 -7.90 -0.07 -10.18
C LEU A 82 -7.52 -0.89 -11.41
N ASN A 83 -8.26 -0.72 -12.51
CA ASN A 83 -7.95 -1.39 -13.79
C ASN A 83 -7.89 -2.93 -13.65
N ASN A 84 -8.84 -3.50 -12.89
CA ASN A 84 -8.87 -4.94 -12.57
C ASN A 84 -7.60 -5.45 -11.87
N THR A 85 -6.94 -4.60 -11.07
CA THR A 85 -5.77 -5.01 -10.30
C THR A 85 -6.16 -6.10 -9.32
N ARG A 86 -5.43 -7.21 -9.38
CA ARG A 86 -5.58 -8.33 -8.46
C ARG A 86 -4.69 -8.11 -7.24
N LEU A 87 -5.32 -8.15 -6.08
CA LEU A 87 -4.66 -8.17 -4.79
C LEU A 87 -4.71 -9.60 -4.22
N ILE A 88 -3.71 -9.90 -3.43
CA ILE A 88 -3.50 -11.20 -2.79
C ILE A 88 -3.10 -10.95 -1.35
N LYS A 89 -3.48 -11.85 -0.46
CA LYS A 89 -3.06 -11.77 0.93
C LYS A 89 -1.53 -11.93 1.06
N ALA A 90 -0.90 -11.11 1.90
CA ALA A 90 0.54 -11.04 2.08
C ALA A 90 1.11 -12.15 2.99
N ILE A 91 0.66 -13.38 2.79
CA ILE A 91 1.14 -14.57 3.52
C ILE A 91 1.98 -15.47 2.60
N PRO A 92 2.96 -16.21 3.12
CA PRO A 92 3.74 -17.13 2.31
C PRO A 92 2.89 -18.33 1.87
N TYR A 93 2.54 -18.39 0.58
CA TYR A 93 2.03 -19.62 -0.03
C TYR A 93 3.18 -20.47 -0.53
N GLN A 94 3.07 -21.79 -0.36
CA GLN A 94 4.04 -22.76 -0.83
C GLN A 94 3.32 -23.79 -1.72
N GLU A 95 3.98 -24.15 -2.83
CA GLU A 95 3.54 -25.18 -3.79
C GLU A 95 3.82 -26.60 -3.29
#